data_AF-A0A0D4BUH1-F1
#
_entry.id   AF-A0A0D4BUH1-F1
#
_cell.length_a   1.000
_cell.length_b   1.000
_cell.length_c   1.000
_cell.angle_alpha   90.00
_cell.angle_beta   90.00
_cell.angle_gamma   90.00
#
_symmetry.space_group_name_H-M   'P 1'
#
loop_
_entity.id
_entity.type
_entity.pdbx_description
1 polymer ?
#
loop_
_entity_poly.entity_id
_entity_poly.type
_entity_poly.pdbx_seq_one_letter_code
_entity_poly.pdbx_strand_id
1 'polypeptide(L)'
;TNDWIPGEPLGWSGYADKSVLQLAARGCRAFHEFMPTRQTLAEAGRIYRKVAYGPLLDIFLLDMRSYRTAERHGDADAALIFGTTQSAWLKRELRRSQATWKVIA
;
A
#
# COMPACT_ATOMS: atom_id res chain seq x y z
N THR A 1 18.39 -8.57 -5.71
CA THR A 1 17.67 -8.26 -4.45
C THR A 1 16.18 -8.21 -4.74
N ASN A 2 15.33 -8.63 -3.79
CA ASN A 2 13.85 -8.61 -3.92
C ASN A 2 13.26 -7.27 -3.42
N ASP A 3 14.01 -6.17 -3.51
CA ASP A 3 13.55 -4.87 -3.04
C ASP A 3 13.58 -3.87 -4.19
N TRP A 4 12.54 -3.94 -5.03
CA TRP A 4 12.39 -3.04 -6.18
C TRP A 4 11.99 -1.63 -5.74
N ILE A 5 12.59 -0.62 -6.37
CA ILE A 5 12.30 0.79 -6.11
C ILE A 5 11.60 1.39 -7.34
N PRO A 6 10.59 2.27 -7.19
CA PRO A 6 10.02 2.99 -8.31
C PRO A 6 11.09 3.70 -9.16
N GLY A 7 11.15 3.37 -10.45
CA GLY A 7 12.08 3.95 -11.41
C GLY A 7 13.31 3.10 -11.72
N GLU A 8 13.60 2.04 -10.96
CA GLU A 8 14.67 1.11 -11.31
C GLU A 8 14.19 0.08 -12.35
N PRO A 9 15.00 -0.23 -13.38
CA PRO A 9 14.68 -1.29 -14.34
C PRO A 9 14.83 -2.68 -13.71
N LEU A 10 14.00 -3.62 -14.15
CA LEU A 10 14.09 -5.01 -13.68
C LEU A 10 15.38 -5.66 -14.21
N GLY A 11 16.28 -6.04 -13.30
CA GLY A 11 17.57 -6.66 -13.65
C GLY A 11 17.53 -8.15 -14.00
N TRP A 12 16.35 -8.78 -13.97
CA TRP A 12 16.20 -10.23 -14.14
C TRP A 12 16.03 -10.64 -15.61
N SER A 13 16.62 -11.77 -15.98
CA SER A 13 16.40 -12.41 -17.28
C SER A 13 15.00 -13.07 -17.32
N GLY A 14 14.42 -13.21 -18.52
CA GLY A 14 13.14 -13.88 -18.73
C GLY A 14 11.91 -12.97 -18.84
N TYR A 15 12.05 -11.67 -18.56
CA TYR A 15 10.98 -10.70 -18.80
C TYR A 15 11.19 -9.99 -20.14
N ALA A 16 10.18 -10.04 -21.01
CA ALA A 16 10.16 -9.27 -22.26
C ALA A 16 10.05 -7.75 -21.99
N ASP A 17 9.34 -7.41 -20.92
CA ASP A 17 9.11 -6.05 -20.44
C ASP A 17 9.85 -5.87 -19.10
N LYS A 18 10.86 -4.99 -19.08
CA LYS A 18 11.68 -4.72 -17.89
C LYS A 18 11.18 -3.53 -17.07
N SER A 19 10.03 -2.95 -17.44
CA SER A 19 9.42 -1.87 -16.68
C SER A 19 8.76 -2.43 -15.41
N VAL A 20 9.38 -2.15 -14.27
CA VAL A 20 8.82 -2.53 -12.97
C VAL A 20 7.47 -1.86 -12.73
N LEU A 21 7.30 -0.64 -13.25
CA LEU A 21 6.02 0.08 -13.17
C LEU A 21 4.91 -0.65 -13.94
N GLN A 22 5.21 -1.21 -15.11
CA GLN A 22 4.21 -1.99 -15.87
C GLN A 22 3.89 -3.31 -15.18
N LEU A 23 4.89 -3.99 -14.62
CA LEU A 23 4.68 -5.20 -13.82
C LEU A 23 3.84 -4.92 -12.57
N ALA A 24 4.13 -3.83 -11.86
CA ALA A 24 3.35 -3.39 -10.69
C ALA A 24 1.90 -3.06 -11.06
N ALA A 25 1.67 -2.35 -12.17
CA ALA A 25 0.32 -2.04 -12.66
C ALA A 25 -0.48 -3.30 -13.00
N ARG A 26 0.15 -4.27 -13.70
CA ARG A 26 -0.47 -5.58 -14.01
C ARG A 26 -0.76 -6.38 -12.74
N GLY A 27 0.18 -6.40 -11.80
CA GLY A 27 0.02 -7.07 -10.50
C GLY A 27 -1.11 -6.46 -9.67
N CYS A 28 -1.20 -5.12 -9.62
CA CYS A 28 -2.29 -4.41 -8.95
C CYS A 28 -3.64 -4.76 -9.58
N ARG A 29 -3.74 -4.75 -10.91
CA ARG A 29 -4.95 -5.18 -11.62
C ARG A 29 -5.35 -6.61 -11.27
N ALA A 30 -4.42 -7.56 -11.38
CA ALA A 30 -4.69 -8.96 -11.04
C ALA A 30 -5.12 -9.11 -9.57
N PHE A 31 -4.48 -8.40 -8.64
CA PHE A 31 -4.90 -8.42 -7.24
C PHE A 31 -6.38 -8.03 -7.07
N HIS A 32 -6.83 -6.95 -7.70
CA HIS A 32 -8.23 -6.50 -7.59
C HIS A 32 -9.21 -7.35 -8.41
N GLU A 33 -8.75 -8.06 -9.45
CA GLU A 33 -9.58 -9.01 -10.21
C GLU A 33 -9.82 -10.32 -9.43
N PHE A 34 -8.84 -10.77 -8.63
CA PHE A 34 -8.88 -12.08 -7.97
C PHE A 34 -9.06 -12.03 -6.45
N MET A 35 -8.98 -10.85 -5.81
CA MET A 35 -9.23 -10.70 -4.37
C MET A 35 -10.56 -10.00 -4.11
N PRO A 36 -11.34 -10.45 -3.11
CA PRO A 36 -12.64 -9.87 -2.78
C PRO A 36 -12.49 -8.57 -1.99
N THR A 37 -11.92 -7.53 -2.60
CA THR A 37 -11.77 -6.20 -2.03
C THR A 37 -12.80 -5.24 -2.61
N ARG A 38 -13.37 -4.38 -1.77
CA ARG A 38 -14.28 -3.33 -2.24
C ARG A 38 -13.47 -2.23 -2.93
N GLN A 39 -13.91 -1.80 -4.11
CA GLN A 39 -13.32 -0.66 -4.78
C GLN A 39 -13.70 0.66 -4.10
N THR A 40 -12.74 1.58 -4.02
CA THR A 40 -12.94 2.92 -3.48
C THR A 40 -12.98 3.92 -4.63
N LEU A 41 -14.13 4.54 -4.89
CA LEU A 41 -14.30 5.47 -6.03
C LEU A 41 -13.35 6.68 -5.96
N ALA A 42 -13.02 7.14 -4.74
CA ALA A 42 -12.10 8.26 -4.55
C ALA A 42 -10.65 7.93 -4.90
N GLU A 43 -10.29 6.64 -4.98
CA GLU A 43 -8.92 6.20 -5.23
C GLU A 43 -8.94 4.80 -5.86
N ALA A 44 -8.93 4.76 -7.19
CA ALA A 44 -8.90 3.51 -7.95
C ALA A 44 -7.64 2.70 -7.60
N GLY A 45 -7.80 1.39 -7.37
CA GLY A 45 -6.70 0.50 -7.03
C GLY A 45 -6.24 0.57 -5.56
N ARG A 46 -6.91 1.36 -4.71
CA ARG A 46 -6.59 1.44 -3.27
C ARG A 46 -6.72 0.09 -2.56
N ILE A 47 -5.67 -0.30 -1.82
CA ILE A 47 -5.62 -1.54 -1.03
C ILE A 47 -5.87 -1.31 0.47
N TYR A 48 -5.32 -0.23 1.03
CA TYR A 48 -5.41 0.07 2.46
C TYR A 48 -6.86 0.40 2.88
N ARG A 49 -7.31 -0.16 4.02
CA ARG A 49 -8.71 -0.06 4.46
C ARG A 49 -8.87 -0.35 5.94
N LYS A 50 -10.01 0.07 6.51
CA LYS A 50 -10.43 -0.31 7.86
C LYS A 50 -11.57 -1.32 7.78
N VAL A 51 -11.49 -2.39 8.57
CA VAL A 51 -12.58 -3.35 8.79
C VAL A 51 -12.96 -3.31 10.25
N ALA A 52 -14.23 -3.00 10.54
CA ALA A 52 -14.75 -2.90 11.89
C ALA A 52 -15.53 -4.16 12.28
N TYR A 53 -15.28 -4.66 13.48
CA TYR A 53 -15.97 -5.79 14.11
C TYR A 53 -16.64 -5.31 15.41
N GLY A 54 -17.81 -4.67 15.23
CA GLY A 54 -18.59 -4.12 16.33
C GLY A 54 -17.80 -3.11 17.19
N PRO A 55 -18.11 -2.98 18.48
CA PRO A 55 -17.41 -2.07 19.38
C PRO A 55 -16.05 -2.62 19.85
N LEU A 56 -15.70 -3.86 19.52
CA LEU A 56 -14.55 -4.54 20.11
C LEU A 56 -13.28 -4.41 19.28
N LEU A 57 -13.36 -4.43 17.95
CA LEU A 57 -12.16 -4.51 17.12
C LEU A 57 -12.26 -3.69 15.85
N ASP A 58 -11.25 -2.85 15.62
CA ASP A 58 -10.95 -2.27 14.31
C ASP A 58 -9.63 -2.83 13.79
N ILE A 59 -9.64 -3.33 12.54
CA ILE A 59 -8.44 -3.78 11.81
C ILE A 59 -8.11 -2.76 10.72
N PHE A 60 -6.91 -2.19 10.78
CA PHE A 60 -6.36 -1.24 9.82
C PHE A 60 -5.37 -1.97 8.93
N LEU A 61 -5.81 -2.36 7.73
CA LEU A 61 -4.95 -2.97 6.72
C LEU A 61 -4.22 -1.87 5.96
N LEU A 62 -2.89 -1.91 5.98
CA LEU A 62 -2.01 -0.93 5.36
C LEU A 62 -1.49 -1.42 4.00
N ASP A 63 -1.21 -0.46 3.13
CA ASP A 63 -0.43 -0.69 1.91
C ASP A 63 0.95 -0.08 2.12
N MET A 64 1.99 -0.93 2.11
CA MET A 64 3.37 -0.52 2.38
C MET A 64 4.21 -0.46 1.11
N ARG A 65 3.60 -0.64 -0.06
CA ARG A 65 4.32 -0.74 -1.34
C ARG A 65 3.90 0.32 -2.33
N SER A 66 2.60 0.54 -2.52
CA SER A 66 2.10 1.42 -3.59
C SER A 66 2.49 2.89 -3.39
N TYR A 67 2.71 3.30 -2.13
CA TYR A 67 3.03 4.68 -1.75
C TYR A 67 4.47 4.85 -1.28
N ARG A 68 5.29 3.80 -1.40
CA ARG A 68 6.68 3.86 -0.97
C ARG A 68 7.44 4.81 -1.89
N THR A 69 8.07 5.83 -1.32
CA THR A 69 8.97 6.71 -2.09
C THR A 69 10.31 6.02 -2.31
N ALA A 70 11.01 6.39 -3.38
CA ALA A 70 12.37 5.91 -3.59
C ALA A 70 13.26 6.28 -2.40
N GLU A 71 14.09 5.34 -1.95
CA GLU A 71 15.16 5.65 -1.02
C GLU A 71 16.16 6.53 -1.78
N ARG A 72 16.08 7.85 -1.57
CA ARG A 72 17.13 8.74 -2.05
C ARG A 72 18.38 8.35 -1.25
N HIS A 73 19.37 7.77 -1.93
CA HIS A 73 20.59 7.24 -1.32
C HIS A 73 21.09 8.17 -0.19
N GLY A 74 20.94 7.73 1.06
CA GLY A 74 21.46 8.40 2.25
C GLY A 74 20.46 9.15 3.14
N ASP A 75 19.20 9.35 2.73
CA ASP A 75 18.21 10.06 3.56
C ASP A 75 17.01 9.16 3.90
N ALA A 76 17.24 8.26 4.86
CA ALA A 76 16.22 7.34 5.36
C ALA A 76 15.02 8.07 6.00
N ASP A 77 15.25 9.29 6.52
CA ASP A 77 14.21 10.10 7.15
C ASP A 77 13.22 10.68 6.13
N ALA A 78 13.63 10.82 4.86
CA ALA A 78 12.77 11.26 3.77
C ALA A 78 11.93 10.12 3.15
N ALA A 79 12.26 8.85 3.41
CA ALA A 79 11.58 7.71 2.81
C ALA A 79 10.23 7.44 3.50
N LEU A 80 9.14 7.65 2.76
CA LEU A 80 7.79 7.37 3.25
C LEU A 80 7.36 5.99 2.81
N ILE A 81 7.05 5.10 3.76
CA ILE A 81 6.53 3.75 3.47
C ILE A 81 5.05 3.79 3.06
N PHE A 82 4.26 4.67 3.70
CA PHE A 82 2.81 4.78 3.47
C PHE A 82 2.45 6.01 2.61
N GLY A 83 3.41 6.86 2.23
CA GLY A 83 3.13 8.18 1.66
C GLY A 83 2.31 9.08 2.61
N THR A 84 2.03 10.31 2.16
CA THR A 84 1.34 11.32 2.97
C THR A 84 -0.16 11.04 3.12
N THR A 85 -0.81 10.58 2.05
CA THR A 85 -2.26 10.33 2.01
C THR A 85 -2.68 9.22 2.97
N GLN A 86 -2.07 8.03 2.89
CA GLN A 86 -2.40 6.93 3.79
C GLN A 86 -2.00 7.25 5.23
N SER A 87 -0.89 7.96 5.46
CA SER A 87 -0.49 8.40 6.80
C SER A 87 -1.54 9.32 7.43
N ALA A 88 -2.07 10.28 6.66
CA ALA A 88 -3.13 11.17 7.12
C ALA A 88 -4.44 10.41 7.36
N TRP A 89 -4.79 9.48 6.47
CA TRP A 89 -5.93 8.58 6.64
C TRP A 89 -5.81 7.76 7.93
N LEU A 90 -4.68 7.08 8.16
CA LEU A 90 -4.47 6.21 9.31
C LEU A 90 -4.57 6.99 10.61
N LYS A 91 -3.90 8.16 10.71
CA LYS A 91 -3.99 9.04 11.89
C LYS A 91 -5.43 9.46 12.18
N ARG A 92 -6.20 9.79 11.14
CA ARG A 92 -7.61 10.18 11.29
C ARG A 92 -8.47 9.02 11.76
N GLU A 93 -8.35 7.85 11.14
CA GLU A 93 -9.18 6.69 11.48
C GLU A 93 -8.83 6.12 12.86
N LEU A 94 -7.56 6.13 13.26
CA LEU A 94 -7.14 5.77 14.62
C LEU A 94 -7.75 6.71 15.67
N ARG A 95 -7.73 8.03 15.43
CA ARG A 95 -8.35 9.02 16.33
C ARG A 95 -9.87 8.87 16.44
N ARG A 96 -10.52 8.41 15.37
CA ARG A 96 -11.98 8.20 15.33
C ARG A 96 -12.42 6.88 15.94
N SER A 97 -11.54 5.89 15.99
CA SER A 97 -11.87 4.55 16.46
C SER A 97 -12.14 4.51 17.96
N GLN A 98 -13.36 4.12 18.33
CA GLN A 98 -13.78 3.84 19.71
C GLN A 98 -13.69 2.35 20.06
N ALA A 99 -13.14 1.51 19.16
CA ALA A 99 -13.04 0.08 19.38
C ALA A 99 -12.07 -0.24 20.53
N THR A 100 -12.39 -1.25 21.34
CA THR A 100 -11.52 -1.73 22.42
C THR A 100 -10.12 -2.09 21.91
N TRP A 101 -10.06 -2.80 20.78
CA TRP A 101 -8.84 -3.26 20.12
C TRP A 101 -8.65 -2.59 18.77
N LYS A 102 -7.40 -2.22 18.48
CA LYS A 102 -6.98 -1.61 17.22
C LYS A 102 -5.78 -2.40 16.71
N VAL A 103 -5.96 -3.13 15.61
CA VAL A 103 -4.93 -3.97 15.00
C VAL A 103 -4.44 -3.28 13.73
N ILE A 104 -3.12 -3.16 13.58
CA ILE A 104 -2.48 -2.66 12.35
C ILE A 104 -1.84 -3.86 11.66
N ALA A 105 -2.21 -4.09 10.40
CA ALA A 105 -1.80 -5.25 9.60
C ALA A 105 -1.33 -4.83 8.20
#